data_AF-A0A4R6VJF4-F1
#
_entry.id   AF-A0A4R6VJF4-F1
#
_cell.length_a   1.000
_cell.length_b   1.000
_cell.length_c   1.000
_cell.angle_alpha   90.00
_cell.angle_beta   90.00
_cell.angle_gamma   90.00
#
_symmetry.space_group_name_H-M   'P 1'
#
loop_
_entity.id
_entity.type
_entity.pdbx_description
1 polymer ?
#
loop_
_entity_poly.entity_id
_entity_poly.type
_entity_poly.pdbx_seq_one_letter_code
_entity_poly.pdbx_strand_id
1 'polypeptide(L)'
;MYTQNELVAQPRYFWRRFFALIIDALLFQIAIFILVLVVNPIVPFELRATFPIGHTQCANVIENQTLSEIADLTDPDRSAHRKYVICEHSFFGLNPARNILVRTETRAPGSNFSQYKQLNVPLTSNGKLDHAHSALDYVNLFLPLIMALFIFKYAATPGKLLLGLRVISDQRNVPFLRCMLREYLKVLPLLPLMLATAGLSLYFSNLELKQALITTVSLLSSPIYVIVLPALSIGLVIVWYVWPLLKWRNQMPYDRITNFYVIKKISASKQPITELVE
;
A
#
# COMPACT_ATOMS: atom_id res chain seq x y z
N MET A 1 -19.70 30.72 8.61
CA MET A 1 -20.16 29.67 9.53
C MET A 1 -21.31 28.97 8.83
N TYR A 2 -21.16 27.72 8.42
CA TYR A 2 -22.27 26.97 7.83
C TYR A 2 -23.27 26.64 8.94
N THR A 3 -24.54 27.01 8.78
CA THR A 3 -25.58 26.66 9.76
C THR A 3 -25.75 25.13 9.81
N GLN A 4 -25.98 24.56 11.00
CA GLN A 4 -26.16 23.12 11.21
C GLN A 4 -27.14 22.48 10.21
N ASN A 5 -28.17 23.23 9.78
CA ASN A 5 -29.20 22.76 8.85
C ASN A 5 -28.68 22.49 7.42
N GLU A 6 -27.64 23.20 6.95
CA GLU A 6 -27.04 22.96 5.61
C GLU A 6 -26.09 21.75 5.60
N LEU A 7 -25.65 21.28 6.77
CA LEU A 7 -24.79 20.09 6.90
C LEU A 7 -25.60 18.78 6.86
N VAL A 8 -26.92 18.83 7.07
CA VAL A 8 -27.78 17.64 7.20
C VAL A 8 -28.06 16.97 5.85
N ALA A 9 -27.98 17.69 4.73
CA ALA A 9 -28.30 17.18 3.39
C ALA A 9 -27.08 17.10 2.44
N GLN A 10 -25.86 16.89 2.95
CA GLN A 10 -24.72 16.78 2.06
C GLN A 10 -24.78 15.49 1.23
N PRO A 11 -24.75 15.57 -0.12
CA PRO A 11 -24.75 14.39 -0.96
C PRO A 11 -23.54 13.54 -0.60
N ARG A 12 -23.70 12.21 -0.65
CA ARG A 12 -22.68 11.27 -0.15
C ARG A 12 -21.31 11.42 -0.82
N TYR A 13 -21.19 12.17 -1.92
CA TYR A 13 -19.98 12.39 -2.73
C TYR A 13 -19.09 11.16 -2.82
N PHE A 14 -19.70 9.97 -2.80
CA PHE A 14 -19.02 8.74 -2.44
C PHE A 14 -17.97 8.42 -3.50
N TRP A 15 -18.40 8.39 -4.76
CA TRP A 15 -17.55 8.23 -5.92
C TRP A 15 -16.46 9.30 -6.00
N ARG A 16 -16.77 10.57 -5.72
CA ARG A 16 -15.74 11.63 -5.74
C ARG A 16 -14.69 11.43 -4.63
N ARG A 17 -15.09 11.02 -3.43
CA ARG A 17 -14.16 10.74 -2.33
C ARG A 17 -13.33 9.49 -2.63
N PHE A 18 -13.94 8.47 -3.22
CA PHE A 18 -13.27 7.24 -3.64
C PHE A 18 -12.24 7.50 -4.75
N PHE A 19 -12.62 8.20 -5.83
CA PHE A 19 -11.69 8.58 -6.88
C PHE A 19 -10.60 9.53 -6.38
N ALA A 20 -10.91 10.45 -5.45
CA ALA A 20 -9.88 11.29 -4.83
C ALA A 20 -8.82 10.44 -4.13
N LEU A 21 -9.23 9.40 -3.40
CA LEU A 21 -8.33 8.47 -2.73
C LEU A 21 -7.46 7.69 -3.73
N ILE A 22 -8.06 7.21 -4.84
CA ILE A 22 -7.30 6.53 -5.91
C ILE A 22 -6.26 7.48 -6.50
N ILE A 23 -6.64 8.72 -6.83
CA ILE A 23 -5.73 9.73 -7.39
C ILE A 23 -4.61 10.05 -6.39
N ASP A 24 -4.94 10.27 -5.11
CA ASP A 24 -3.97 10.51 -4.04
C ASP A 24 -2.96 9.34 -3.94
N ALA A 25 -3.44 8.09 -3.97
CA ALA A 25 -2.59 6.91 -3.91
C ALA A 25 -1.67 6.79 -5.15
N LEU A 26 -2.20 7.00 -6.35
CA LEU A 26 -1.42 6.95 -7.59
C LEU A 26 -0.37 8.06 -7.66
N LEU A 27 -0.74 9.31 -7.35
CA LEU A 27 0.20 10.43 -7.32
C LEU A 27 1.33 10.19 -6.32
N PHE A 28 0.99 9.63 -5.16
CA PHE A 28 1.99 9.30 -4.16
C PHE A 28 2.91 8.18 -4.64
N GLN A 29 2.37 7.06 -5.16
CA GLN A 29 3.18 5.99 -5.71
C GLN A 29 4.14 6.48 -6.80
N ILE A 30 3.66 7.32 -7.73
CA ILE A 30 4.49 7.93 -8.77
C ILE A 30 5.61 8.78 -8.15
N ALA A 31 5.30 9.58 -7.13
CA ALA A 31 6.31 10.40 -6.44
C ALA A 31 7.38 9.54 -5.75
N ILE A 32 6.99 8.44 -5.09
CA ILE A 32 7.94 7.47 -4.51
C ILE A 32 8.79 6.85 -5.61
N PHE A 33 8.19 6.49 -6.75
CA PHE A 33 8.93 5.91 -7.85
C PHE A 33 10.10 6.79 -8.27
N ILE A 34 9.77 8.06 -8.55
CA ILE A 34 10.70 9.05 -9.02
C ILE A 34 11.78 9.25 -7.95
N LEU A 35 11.39 9.33 -6.68
CA LEU A 35 12.33 9.42 -5.57
C LEU A 35 13.30 8.23 -5.54
N VAL A 36 12.79 7.00 -5.64
CA VAL A 36 13.62 5.79 -5.65
C VAL A 36 14.56 5.80 -6.86
N LEU A 37 14.09 6.15 -8.05
CA LEU A 37 14.96 6.25 -9.24
C LEU A 37 16.09 7.25 -9.07
N VAL A 38 15.82 8.39 -8.42
CA VAL A 38 16.82 9.45 -8.19
C VAL A 38 17.78 9.08 -7.06
N VAL A 39 17.30 8.43 -6.00
CA VAL A 39 18.10 8.10 -4.81
C VAL A 39 18.92 6.83 -5.00
N ASN A 40 18.41 5.83 -5.72
CA ASN A 40 19.07 4.54 -5.92
C ASN A 40 20.53 4.63 -6.43
N PRO A 41 20.91 5.51 -7.38
CA PRO A 41 22.32 5.64 -7.78
C PRO A 41 23.22 6.31 -6.73
N ILE A 42 22.65 6.93 -5.69
CA ILE A 42 23.37 7.68 -4.66
C ILE A 42 23.63 6.80 -3.43
N VAL A 43 22.69 5.90 -3.12
CA VAL A 43 22.78 5.04 -1.93
C VAL A 43 23.54 3.74 -2.24
N PRO A 44 24.29 3.19 -1.26
CA PRO A 44 25.06 1.95 -1.47
C PRO A 44 24.19 0.68 -1.46
N PHE A 45 22.88 0.79 -1.24
CA PHE A 45 21.93 -0.31 -1.18
C PHE A 45 20.85 -0.15 -2.25
N GLU A 46 20.37 -1.25 -2.82
CA GLU A 46 19.36 -1.22 -3.87
C GLU A 46 17.96 -0.98 -3.28
N LEU A 47 17.42 0.21 -3.54
CA LEU A 47 16.05 0.56 -3.19
C LEU A 47 15.08 -0.07 -4.19
N ARG A 48 14.23 -0.97 -3.71
CA ARG A 48 13.17 -1.58 -4.53
C ARG A 48 11.87 -0.82 -4.35
N ALA A 49 11.21 -0.56 -5.47
CA ALA A 49 9.84 -0.07 -5.50
C ALA A 49 9.01 -0.95 -6.42
N THR A 50 8.00 -1.60 -5.86
CA THR A 50 7.03 -2.38 -6.62
C THR A 50 5.84 -1.49 -7.00
N PHE A 51 5.56 -1.40 -8.30
CA PHE A 51 4.38 -0.73 -8.80
C PHE A 51 3.22 -1.72 -8.93
N PRO A 52 1.98 -1.32 -8.59
CA PRO A 52 0.83 -2.18 -8.80
C PRO A 52 0.51 -2.38 -10.29
N ILE A 53 0.98 -1.48 -11.14
CA ILE A 53 0.88 -1.56 -12.59
C ILE A 53 2.29 -1.88 -13.08
N GLY A 54 2.47 -3.01 -13.76
CA GLY A 54 3.78 -3.43 -14.24
C GLY A 54 3.67 -4.64 -15.15
N HIS A 55 4.71 -4.87 -15.94
CA HIS A 55 4.82 -6.06 -16.77
C HIS A 55 5.80 -7.02 -16.11
N THR A 56 5.32 -8.23 -15.84
CA THR A 56 6.14 -9.31 -15.26
C THR A 56 6.56 -10.26 -16.38
N GLN A 57 7.86 -10.36 -16.63
CA GLN A 57 8.41 -11.35 -17.55
C GLN A 57 9.05 -12.46 -16.74
N CYS A 58 8.66 -13.70 -17.03
CA CYS A 58 9.19 -14.86 -16.33
C CYS A 58 9.91 -15.77 -17.32
N ALA A 59 11.16 -16.11 -17.04
CA ALA A 59 11.97 -17.01 -17.83
C ALA A 59 12.34 -18.24 -17.00
N ASN A 60 12.29 -19.43 -17.62
CA ASN A 60 12.79 -20.65 -16.99
C ASN A 60 14.31 -20.57 -16.89
N VAL A 61 14.85 -21.00 -15.77
CA VAL A 61 16.29 -20.97 -15.51
C VAL A 61 16.79 -22.37 -15.19
N ILE A 62 18.00 -22.67 -15.66
CA ILE A 62 18.67 -23.93 -15.39
C ILE A 62 19.05 -23.96 -13.91
N GLU A 63 18.84 -25.10 -13.26
CA GLU A 63 19.21 -25.30 -11.87
C GLU A 63 20.69 -24.97 -11.65
N ASN A 64 20.96 -24.19 -10.60
CA ASN A 64 22.29 -23.85 -10.12
C ASN A 64 22.36 -24.22 -8.64
N GLN A 65 23.56 -24.43 -8.08
CA GLN A 65 23.78 -24.82 -6.69
C GLN A 65 23.05 -23.89 -5.69
N THR A 66 23.06 -22.57 -5.94
CA THR A 66 22.34 -21.61 -5.09
C THR A 66 20.81 -21.79 -5.16
N LEU A 67 20.28 -22.13 -6.35
CA LEU A 67 18.85 -22.37 -6.54
C LEU A 67 18.42 -23.69 -5.91
N SER A 68 19.26 -24.73 -6.00
CA SER A 68 18.98 -26.01 -5.35
C SER A 68 18.98 -25.87 -3.82
N GLU A 69 19.89 -25.06 -3.26
CA GLU A 69 19.90 -24.77 -1.82
C GLU A 69 18.63 -24.05 -1.37
N ILE A 70 18.16 -23.04 -2.11
CA ILE A 70 16.90 -22.34 -1.81
C ILE A 70 15.68 -23.27 -1.95
N ALA A 71 15.68 -24.14 -2.97
CA ALA A 71 14.62 -25.12 -3.15
C ALA A 71 14.56 -26.10 -1.98
N ASP A 72 15.72 -26.58 -1.50
CA ASP A 72 15.81 -27.47 -0.35
C ASP A 72 15.29 -26.81 0.95
N LEU A 73 15.40 -25.47 1.08
CA LEU A 73 14.78 -24.74 2.20
C LEU A 73 13.24 -24.70 2.13
N THR A 74 12.68 -24.72 0.91
CA THR A 74 11.23 -24.60 0.68
C THR A 74 10.55 -25.98 0.69
N ASP A 75 11.22 -26.97 0.12
CA ASP A 75 10.78 -28.36 0.13
C ASP A 75 12.00 -29.29 0.17
N PRO A 76 12.28 -29.95 1.32
CA PRO A 76 13.40 -30.87 1.43
C PRO A 76 13.20 -32.14 0.58
N ASP A 77 11.98 -32.41 0.11
CA ASP A 77 11.72 -33.53 -0.78
C ASP A 77 12.27 -33.27 -2.19
N ARG A 78 13.32 -34.00 -2.54
CA ARG A 78 13.97 -33.96 -3.86
C ARG A 78 13.24 -34.79 -4.92
N SER A 79 12.25 -35.59 -4.53
CA SER A 79 11.45 -36.37 -5.48
C SER A 79 10.42 -35.53 -6.23
N ALA A 80 10.16 -34.30 -5.77
CA ALA A 80 9.29 -33.33 -6.40
C ALA A 80 9.87 -32.78 -7.71
N HIS A 81 9.02 -32.53 -8.71
CA HIS A 81 9.44 -31.79 -9.90
C HIS A 81 9.64 -30.31 -9.54
N ARG A 82 10.90 -29.86 -9.58
CA ARG A 82 11.29 -28.48 -9.29
C ARG A 82 11.36 -27.69 -10.59
N LYS A 83 10.73 -26.50 -10.61
CA LYS A 83 10.80 -25.56 -11.72
C LYS A 83 11.32 -24.22 -11.21
N TYR A 84 12.44 -23.78 -11.76
CA TYR A 84 13.07 -22.53 -11.40
C TYR A 84 12.70 -21.46 -12.42
N VAL A 85 12.10 -20.37 -11.94
CA VAL A 85 11.64 -19.28 -12.79
C VAL A 85 12.17 -17.97 -12.25
N ILE A 86 12.88 -17.21 -13.07
CA ILE A 86 13.24 -15.84 -12.72
C ILE A 86 12.18 -14.92 -13.30
N CYS A 87 11.60 -14.08 -12.44
CA CYS A 87 10.60 -13.11 -12.84
C CYS A 87 11.16 -11.69 -12.67
N GLU A 88 11.25 -10.99 -13.78
CA GLU A 88 11.61 -9.58 -13.82
C GLU A 88 10.34 -8.73 -13.82
N HIS A 89 10.26 -7.79 -12.88
CA HIS A 89 9.19 -6.81 -12.85
C HIS A 89 9.69 -5.52 -13.47
N SER A 90 9.03 -5.11 -14.55
CA SER A 90 9.34 -3.90 -15.29
C SER A 90 8.18 -2.91 -15.22
N PHE A 91 8.49 -1.62 -15.11
CA PHE A 91 7.52 -0.54 -15.19
C PHE A 91 8.05 0.52 -16.15
N PHE A 92 7.32 0.76 -17.25
CA PHE A 92 7.72 1.70 -18.31
C PHE A 92 9.16 1.47 -18.82
N GLY A 93 9.58 0.21 -18.98
CA GLY A 93 10.92 -0.15 -19.46
C GLY A 93 12.04 0.02 -18.44
N LEU A 94 11.72 0.44 -17.20
CA LEU A 94 12.63 0.43 -16.07
C LEU A 94 12.46 -0.87 -15.29
N ASN A 95 13.57 -1.49 -14.89
CA ASN A 95 13.59 -2.76 -14.15
C ASN A 95 13.99 -2.52 -12.69
N PRO A 96 13.11 -1.97 -11.84
CA PRO A 96 13.46 -1.60 -10.47
C PRO A 96 13.60 -2.81 -9.54
N ALA A 97 13.13 -3.99 -9.93
CA ALA A 97 13.21 -5.19 -9.10
C ALA A 97 13.33 -6.48 -9.92
N ARG A 98 14.35 -7.27 -9.58
CA ARG A 98 14.51 -8.66 -10.03
C ARG A 98 14.22 -9.60 -8.88
N ASN A 99 13.42 -10.62 -9.14
CA ASN A 99 13.12 -11.64 -8.16
C ASN A 99 13.28 -13.04 -8.77
N ILE A 100 13.78 -13.99 -7.99
CA ILE A 100 13.70 -15.41 -8.32
C ILE A 100 12.44 -15.98 -7.69
N LEU A 101 11.61 -16.61 -8.50
CA LEU A 101 10.51 -17.42 -8.04
C LEU A 101 10.93 -18.90 -8.10
N VAL A 102 11.18 -19.48 -6.94
CA VAL A 102 11.42 -20.93 -6.82
C VAL A 102 10.07 -21.59 -6.65
N ARG A 103 9.64 -22.37 -7.64
CA ARG A 103 8.38 -23.12 -7.60
C ARG A 103 8.65 -24.61 -7.52
N THR A 104 8.22 -25.23 -6.43
CA THR A 104 8.21 -26.69 -6.29
C THR A 104 6.80 -27.20 -6.54
N GLU A 105 6.66 -28.19 -7.40
CA GLU A 105 5.40 -28.84 -7.72
C GLU A 105 5.48 -30.30 -7.26
N THR A 106 4.68 -30.64 -6.25
CA THR A 106 4.52 -32.02 -5.78
C THR A 106 3.17 -32.55 -6.27
N ARG A 107 3.19 -33.67 -6.98
CA ARG A 107 1.98 -34.38 -7.40
C ARG A 107 1.92 -35.72 -6.69
N ALA A 108 0.87 -35.94 -5.90
CA ALA A 108 0.66 -37.24 -5.28
C ALA A 108 0.38 -38.30 -6.37
N PRO A 109 0.98 -39.50 -6.28
CA PRO A 109 0.76 -40.56 -7.25
C PRO A 109 -0.73 -40.97 -7.28
N GLY A 110 -1.32 -41.01 -8.48
CA GLY A 110 -2.75 -41.33 -8.67
C GLY A 110 -3.72 -40.17 -8.39
N SER A 111 -3.22 -38.98 -8.06
CA SER A 111 -4.03 -37.79 -7.78
C SER A 111 -3.97 -36.76 -8.92
N ASN A 112 -5.10 -36.08 -9.16
CA ASN A 112 -5.18 -34.90 -10.02
C ASN A 112 -4.85 -33.59 -9.29
N PHE A 113 -4.60 -33.66 -7.98
CA PHE A 113 -4.16 -32.52 -7.18
C PHE A 113 -2.64 -32.41 -7.20
N SER A 114 -2.17 -31.23 -7.62
CA SER A 114 -0.78 -30.77 -7.52
C SER A 114 -0.69 -29.71 -6.42
N GLN A 115 0.25 -29.87 -5.48
CA GLN A 115 0.59 -28.84 -4.51
C GLN A 115 1.73 -27.99 -5.06
N TYR A 116 1.57 -26.67 -4.98
CA TYR A 116 2.59 -25.71 -5.39
C TYR A 116 3.11 -24.98 -4.16
N LYS A 117 4.43 -25.03 -3.96
CA LYS A 117 5.12 -24.14 -3.03
C LYS A 117 5.90 -23.14 -3.85
N GLN A 118 5.74 -21.86 -3.54
CA GLN A 118 6.46 -20.78 -4.22
C GLN A 118 7.18 -19.92 -3.19
N LEU A 119 8.46 -19.68 -3.42
CA LEU A 119 9.26 -18.74 -2.66
C LEU A 119 9.74 -17.63 -3.60
N ASN A 120 9.48 -16.40 -3.21
CA ASN A 120 9.90 -15.21 -3.94
C ASN A 120 11.14 -14.63 -3.24
N VAL A 121 12.30 -14.70 -3.90
CA VAL A 121 13.58 -14.26 -3.35
C VAL A 121 14.09 -13.04 -4.12
N PRO A 122 14.36 -11.92 -3.46
CA PRO A 122 14.88 -10.74 -4.12
C PRO A 122 16.32 -10.94 -4.62
N LEU A 123 16.59 -10.46 -5.83
CA LEU A 123 17.95 -10.38 -6.41
C LEU A 123 18.40 -8.94 -6.55
N THR A 124 19.68 -8.72 -6.32
CA THR A 124 20.39 -7.50 -6.73
C THR A 124 20.48 -7.38 -8.25
N SER A 125 20.81 -6.19 -8.76
CA SER A 125 21.13 -5.95 -10.18
C SER A 125 22.19 -6.91 -10.72
N ASN A 126 23.14 -7.31 -9.88
CA ASN A 126 24.23 -8.25 -10.17
C ASN A 126 23.82 -9.74 -10.08
N GLY A 127 22.55 -10.04 -9.83
CA GLY A 127 22.04 -11.42 -9.74
C GLY A 127 22.43 -12.14 -8.45
N LYS A 128 22.94 -11.43 -7.44
CA LYS A 128 23.15 -11.98 -6.08
C LYS A 128 21.88 -11.88 -5.27
N LEU A 129 21.67 -12.85 -4.38
CA LEU A 129 20.58 -12.81 -3.41
C LEU A 129 20.70 -11.58 -2.50
N ASP A 130 19.56 -11.01 -2.15
CA ASP A 130 19.47 -9.82 -1.33
C ASP A 130 18.40 -9.97 -0.26
N HIS A 131 18.44 -9.10 0.74
CA HIS A 131 17.36 -8.96 1.69
C HIS A 131 16.13 -8.35 1.02
N ALA A 132 14.95 -8.76 1.48
CA ALA A 132 13.68 -8.23 0.99
C ALA A 132 13.44 -6.82 1.56
N HIS A 133 14.16 -5.82 1.07
CA HIS A 133 13.91 -4.42 1.40
C HIS A 133 13.01 -3.78 0.36
N SER A 134 11.79 -3.48 0.75
CA SER A 134 10.88 -2.65 -0.04
C SER A 134 10.84 -1.26 0.58
N ALA A 135 11.31 -0.25 -0.15
CA ALA A 135 11.26 1.15 0.30
C ALA A 135 9.82 1.58 0.64
N LEU A 136 8.84 0.96 -0.04
CA LEU A 136 7.42 1.20 0.15
C LEU A 136 6.95 0.86 1.57
N ASP A 137 7.57 -0.11 2.25
CA ASP A 137 7.13 -0.56 3.57
C ASP A 137 7.26 0.57 4.61
N TYR A 138 8.34 1.35 4.51
CA TYR A 138 8.55 2.52 5.35
C TYR A 138 7.81 3.75 4.84
N VAL A 139 7.82 3.98 3.53
CA VAL A 139 7.26 5.21 2.96
C VAL A 139 5.73 5.27 3.14
N ASN A 140 5.04 4.13 3.15
CA ASN A 140 3.61 4.06 3.45
C ASN A 140 3.26 4.54 4.87
N LEU A 141 4.17 4.45 5.84
CA LEU A 141 3.98 4.98 7.20
C LEU A 141 4.02 6.51 7.25
N PHE A 142 4.74 7.14 6.30
CA PHE A 142 4.86 8.59 6.19
C PHE A 142 3.81 9.22 5.26
N LEU A 143 3.09 8.42 4.46
CA LEU A 143 2.03 8.90 3.58
C LEU A 143 0.96 9.74 4.31
N PRO A 144 0.41 9.32 5.47
CA PRO A 144 -0.58 10.11 6.20
C PRO A 144 -0.04 11.49 6.62
N LEU A 145 1.25 11.57 6.96
CA LEU A 145 1.91 12.82 7.35
C LEU A 145 1.95 13.81 6.18
N ILE A 146 2.31 13.34 4.99
CA ILE A 146 2.33 14.16 3.78
C ILE A 146 0.92 14.65 3.44
N MET A 147 -0.08 13.76 3.48
CA MET A 147 -1.48 14.13 3.24
C MET A 147 -1.99 15.15 4.27
N ALA A 148 -1.58 15.03 5.52
CA ALA A 148 -1.91 15.98 6.58
C ALA A 148 -1.32 17.37 6.31
N LEU A 149 -0.09 17.44 5.77
CA LEU A 149 0.53 18.72 5.37
C LEU A 149 -0.26 19.40 4.25
N PHE A 150 -0.71 18.64 3.24
CA PHE A 150 -1.57 19.17 2.19
C PHE A 150 -2.90 19.70 2.73
N ILE A 151 -3.53 19.00 3.67
CA ILE A 151 -4.77 19.45 4.30
C ILE A 151 -4.53 20.70 5.13
N PHE A 152 -3.46 20.76 5.91
CA PHE A 152 -3.12 21.92 6.72
C PHE A 152 -2.90 23.17 5.87
N LYS A 153 -2.22 23.05 4.73
CA LYS A 153 -1.90 24.20 3.86
C LYS A 153 -3.00 24.56 2.87
N TYR A 154 -3.68 23.57 2.28
CA TYR A 154 -4.60 23.76 1.15
C TYR A 154 -6.05 23.36 1.46
N ALA A 155 -6.33 22.93 2.69
CA ALA A 155 -7.62 22.40 3.12
C ALA A 155 -8.09 21.20 2.26
N ALA A 156 -7.19 20.49 1.58
CA ALA A 156 -7.52 19.33 0.76
C ALA A 156 -6.26 18.54 0.40
N THR A 157 -6.41 17.24 0.13
CA THR A 157 -5.38 16.41 -0.49
C THR A 157 -5.32 16.66 -2.01
N PRO A 158 -4.22 16.34 -2.71
CA PRO A 158 -4.09 16.57 -4.16
C PRO A 158 -5.26 16.03 -5.00
N GLY A 159 -5.68 14.79 -4.79
CA GLY A 159 -6.83 14.16 -5.45
C GLY A 159 -8.16 14.81 -5.09
N LYS A 160 -8.32 15.28 -3.84
CA LYS A 160 -9.51 16.06 -3.45
C LYS A 160 -9.53 17.42 -4.12
N LEU A 161 -8.38 18.10 -4.25
CA LEU A 161 -8.26 19.36 -4.98
C LEU A 161 -8.70 19.18 -6.44
N LEU A 162 -8.21 18.13 -7.11
CA LEU A 162 -8.55 17.81 -8.49
C LEU A 162 -10.05 17.55 -8.70
N LEU A 163 -10.72 16.91 -7.72
CA LEU A 163 -12.16 16.62 -7.79
C LEU A 163 -13.06 17.71 -7.20
N GLY A 164 -12.48 18.87 -6.85
CA GLY A 164 -13.20 20.02 -6.31
C GLY A 164 -13.78 19.77 -4.92
N LEU A 165 -13.12 18.96 -4.10
CA LEU A 165 -13.48 18.70 -2.71
C LEU A 165 -12.56 19.49 -1.76
N ARG A 166 -13.13 19.95 -0.65
CA ARG A 166 -12.41 20.61 0.44
C ARG A 166 -12.75 19.97 1.77
N VAL A 167 -11.76 19.94 2.64
CA VAL A 167 -11.80 19.48 4.03
C VAL A 167 -11.92 20.74 4.90
N ILE A 168 -13.04 20.90 5.58
CA ILE A 168 -13.29 22.00 6.50
C ILE A 168 -13.40 21.46 7.93
N SER A 169 -13.08 22.29 8.92
CA SER A 169 -13.30 22.00 10.34
C SER A 169 -14.35 22.97 10.90
N ASP A 170 -14.86 22.64 12.07
CA ASP A 170 -15.56 23.54 12.98
C ASP A 170 -14.76 24.80 13.34
N GLN A 171 -13.42 24.70 13.38
CA GLN A 171 -12.51 25.79 13.76
C GLN A 171 -11.91 26.51 12.54
N ARG A 172 -11.70 27.83 12.67
CA ARG A 172 -11.09 28.66 11.60
C ARG A 172 -9.61 28.34 11.39
N ASN A 173 -8.87 28.11 12.47
CA ASN A 173 -7.46 27.73 12.46
C ASN A 173 -7.32 26.33 13.01
N VAL A 174 -7.09 25.35 12.14
CA VAL A 174 -6.99 23.95 12.53
C VAL A 174 -5.52 23.62 12.83
N PRO A 175 -5.19 23.11 14.02
CA PRO A 175 -3.82 22.73 14.33
C PRO A 175 -3.38 21.54 13.45
N PHE A 176 -2.11 21.56 13.02
CA PHE A 176 -1.52 20.50 12.19
C PHE A 176 -1.70 19.10 12.79
N LEU A 177 -1.59 18.97 14.11
CA LEU A 177 -1.77 17.70 14.83
C LEU A 177 -3.16 17.07 14.59
N ARG A 178 -4.22 17.89 14.45
CA ARG A 178 -5.56 17.37 14.13
C ARG A 178 -5.64 16.86 12.69
N CYS A 179 -4.98 17.54 11.75
CA CYS A 179 -4.86 17.06 10.37
C CYS A 179 -4.10 15.72 10.32
N MET A 180 -3.00 15.61 11.07
CA MET A 180 -2.26 14.35 11.20
C MET A 180 -3.12 13.24 11.78
N LEU A 181 -3.74 13.48 12.94
CA LEU A 181 -4.59 12.50 13.61
C LEU A 181 -5.67 11.98 12.66
N ARG A 182 -6.30 12.86 11.88
CA ARG A 182 -7.30 12.48 10.89
C ARG A 182 -6.74 11.52 9.84
N GLU A 183 -5.57 11.80 9.27
CA GLU A 183 -4.99 10.95 8.23
C GLU A 183 -4.51 9.60 8.79
N TYR A 184 -3.91 9.58 9.99
CA TYR A 184 -3.55 8.34 10.67
C TYR A 184 -4.79 7.51 11.04
N LEU A 185 -5.88 8.15 11.47
CA LEU A 185 -7.14 7.46 11.73
C LEU A 185 -7.76 6.84 10.47
N LYS A 186 -7.48 7.37 9.27
CA LYS A 186 -7.88 6.67 8.03
C LYS A 186 -7.14 5.35 7.93
N VAL A 187 -5.81 5.38 7.98
CA VAL A 187 -4.98 4.18 7.82
C VAL A 187 -4.98 3.25 9.03
N LEU A 188 -5.65 3.61 10.12
CA LEU A 188 -5.68 2.84 11.38
C LEU A 188 -5.93 1.34 11.20
N PRO A 189 -6.88 0.85 10.37
CA PRO A 189 -7.10 -0.60 10.19
C PRO A 189 -5.90 -1.32 9.57
N LEU A 190 -5.10 -0.60 8.77
CA LEU A 190 -3.93 -1.12 8.07
C LEU A 190 -2.64 -0.83 8.84
N LEU A 191 -2.67 0.06 9.84
CA LEU A 191 -1.49 0.47 10.59
C LEU A 191 -0.78 -0.70 11.28
N PRO A 192 -1.46 -1.66 11.93
CA PRO A 192 -0.79 -2.84 12.49
C PRO A 192 -0.06 -3.67 11.42
N LEU A 193 -0.67 -3.82 10.23
CA LEU A 193 -0.06 -4.53 9.12
C LEU A 193 1.16 -3.80 8.58
N MET A 194 1.08 -2.47 8.43
CA MET A 194 2.20 -1.62 8.00
C MET A 194 3.36 -1.67 9.01
N LEU A 195 3.06 -1.61 10.31
CA LEU A 195 4.08 -1.71 11.36
C LEU A 195 4.69 -3.13 11.43
N ALA A 196 3.88 -4.17 11.29
CA ALA A 196 4.36 -5.55 11.27
C ALA A 196 5.27 -5.81 10.07
N THR A 197 4.90 -5.34 8.88
CA THR A 197 5.73 -5.47 7.67
C THR A 197 7.03 -4.67 7.77
N ALA A 198 6.98 -3.41 8.22
CA ALA A 198 8.17 -2.61 8.45
C ALA A 198 9.09 -3.21 9.54
N GLY A 199 8.51 -3.71 10.62
CA GLY A 199 9.23 -4.38 11.71
C GLY A 199 9.87 -5.69 11.26
N LEU A 200 9.16 -6.50 10.47
CA LEU A 200 9.71 -7.72 9.86
C LEU A 200 10.85 -7.40 8.89
N SER A 201 10.72 -6.35 8.07
CA SER A 201 11.81 -5.89 7.18
C SER A 201 13.06 -5.50 7.98
N LEU A 202 12.90 -4.76 9.09
CA LEU A 202 14.02 -4.42 10.00
C LEU A 202 14.58 -5.64 10.73
N TYR A 203 13.73 -6.60 11.08
CA TYR A 203 14.19 -7.83 11.72
C TYR A 203 15.03 -8.67 10.74
N PHE A 204 14.54 -8.86 9.51
CA PHE A 204 15.23 -9.61 8.47
C PHE A 204 16.49 -8.92 7.94
N SER A 205 16.58 -7.59 8.04
CA SER A 205 17.81 -6.85 7.69
C SER A 205 18.98 -7.19 8.62
N ASN A 206 18.70 -7.63 9.84
CA ASN A 206 19.71 -7.91 10.86
C ASN A 206 20.10 -9.40 10.92
N LEU A 207 19.41 -10.26 10.17
CA LEU A 207 19.69 -11.69 10.13
C LEU A 207 20.65 -12.03 8.99
N GLU A 208 21.37 -13.14 9.11
CA GLU A 208 22.04 -13.73 7.95
C GLU A 208 20.99 -14.13 6.91
N LEU A 209 21.31 -13.94 5.62
CA LEU A 209 20.39 -14.18 4.50
C LEU A 209 19.72 -15.56 4.56
N LYS A 210 20.48 -16.62 4.85
CA LYS A 210 19.95 -17.99 4.95
C LYS A 210 18.91 -18.11 6.07
N GLN A 211 19.20 -17.51 7.23
CA GLN A 211 18.30 -17.49 8.38
C GLN A 211 17.04 -16.65 8.10
N ALA A 212 17.19 -15.51 7.41
CA ALA A 212 16.08 -14.70 6.96
C ALA A 212 15.16 -15.46 6.01
N LEU A 213 15.72 -16.21 5.04
CA LEU A 213 14.95 -17.04 4.11
C LEU A 213 14.17 -18.16 4.82
N ILE A 214 14.82 -18.91 5.72
CA ILE A 214 14.18 -19.97 6.51
C ILE A 214 13.02 -19.39 7.34
N THR A 215 13.27 -18.27 8.00
CA THR A 215 12.27 -17.62 8.86
C THR A 215 11.11 -17.08 8.03
N THR A 216 11.39 -16.53 6.84
CA THR A 216 10.37 -16.06 5.90
C THR A 216 9.49 -17.20 5.40
N VAL A 217 10.08 -18.32 4.95
CA VAL A 217 9.32 -19.50 4.52
C VAL A 217 8.43 -20.02 5.65
N SER A 218 8.98 -20.18 6.84
CA SER A 218 8.24 -20.64 8.02
C SER A 218 7.06 -19.71 8.35
N LEU A 219 7.29 -18.40 8.37
CA LEU A 219 6.26 -17.40 8.64
C LEU A 219 5.17 -17.39 7.56
N LEU A 220 5.56 -17.40 6.28
CA LEU A 220 4.63 -17.38 5.14
C LEU A 220 3.82 -18.68 4.99
N SER A 221 4.34 -19.80 5.49
CA SER A 221 3.61 -21.07 5.51
C SER A 221 2.68 -21.22 6.72
N SER A 222 2.81 -20.34 7.74
CA SER A 222 1.99 -20.40 8.94
C SER A 222 0.53 -20.06 8.62
N PRO A 223 -0.46 -20.85 9.09
CA PRO A 223 -1.88 -20.57 8.89
C PRO A 223 -2.29 -19.21 9.50
N ILE A 224 -1.56 -18.74 10.52
CA ILE A 224 -1.78 -17.42 11.12
C ILE A 224 -1.52 -16.32 10.09
N TYR A 225 -0.43 -16.43 9.33
CA TYR A 225 -0.06 -15.42 8.34
C TYR A 225 -0.91 -15.51 7.07
N VAL A 226 -1.24 -16.72 6.61
CA VAL A 226 -1.96 -16.93 5.34
C VAL A 226 -3.46 -16.70 5.47
N ILE A 227 -4.05 -17.05 6.62
CA ILE A 227 -5.52 -17.06 6.79
C ILE A 227 -5.93 -16.00 7.80
N VAL A 228 -5.42 -16.10 9.03
CA VAL A 228 -5.93 -15.30 10.16
C VAL A 228 -5.68 -13.81 9.95
N LEU A 229 -4.45 -13.44 9.61
CA LEU A 229 -4.04 -12.04 9.49
C LEU A 229 -4.71 -11.33 8.28
N PRO A 230 -4.84 -11.95 7.09
CA PRO A 230 -5.63 -11.40 5.99
C PRO A 230 -7.12 -11.31 6.34
N ALA A 231 -7.72 -12.35 6.94
CA ALA A 231 -9.14 -12.32 7.32
C ALA A 231 -9.44 -11.22 8.34
N LEU A 232 -8.57 -11.06 9.36
CA LEU A 232 -8.67 -9.98 10.34
C LEU A 232 -8.54 -8.61 9.67
N SER A 233 -7.55 -8.45 8.78
CA SER A 233 -7.33 -7.19 8.05
C SER A 233 -8.54 -6.83 7.19
N ILE A 234 -9.11 -7.79 6.47
CA ILE A 234 -10.34 -7.60 5.67
C ILE A 234 -11.51 -7.22 6.58
N GLY A 235 -11.69 -7.92 7.71
CA GLY A 235 -12.73 -7.61 8.69
C GLY A 235 -12.62 -6.18 9.22
N LEU A 236 -11.41 -5.75 9.60
CA LEU A 236 -11.15 -4.38 10.05
C LEU A 236 -11.41 -3.34 8.95
N VAL A 237 -11.03 -3.61 7.70
CA VAL A 237 -11.33 -2.73 6.56
C VAL A 237 -12.83 -2.62 6.33
N ILE A 238 -13.58 -3.74 6.39
CA ILE A 238 -15.03 -3.73 6.25
C ILE A 238 -15.67 -2.90 7.37
N VAL A 239 -15.29 -3.13 8.63
CA VAL A 239 -15.85 -2.41 9.78
C VAL A 239 -15.50 -0.91 9.74
N TRP A 240 -14.29 -0.56 9.30
CA TRP A 240 -13.82 0.84 9.32
C TRP A 240 -14.24 1.66 8.12
N TYR A 241 -14.32 1.05 6.93
CA TYR A 241 -14.61 1.76 5.69
C TYR A 241 -15.98 1.43 5.11
N VAL A 242 -16.36 0.15 5.05
CA VAL A 242 -17.60 -0.28 4.37
C VAL A 242 -18.83 -0.05 5.26
N TRP A 243 -18.77 -0.44 6.52
CA TRP A 243 -19.90 -0.31 7.45
C TRP A 243 -20.38 1.14 7.65
N PRO A 244 -19.50 2.15 7.80
CA PRO A 244 -19.94 3.55 7.91
C PRO A 244 -20.56 4.09 6.62
N LEU A 245 -20.25 3.49 5.47
CA LEU A 245 -20.90 3.84 4.20
C LEU A 245 -22.32 3.28 4.13
N LEU A 246 -22.53 2.07 4.65
CA LEU A 246 -23.87 1.46 4.77
C LEU A 246 -24.74 2.25 5.75
N LYS A 247 -24.22 2.55 6.95
CA LYS A 247 -24.89 3.37 7.97
C LYS A 247 -24.39 4.81 7.96
N TRP A 248 -24.55 5.46 6.81
CA TRP A 248 -24.07 6.83 6.60
C TRP A 248 -24.69 7.81 7.61
N ARG A 249 -23.84 8.47 8.39
CA ARG A 249 -24.21 9.52 9.35
C ARG A 249 -23.47 10.82 9.01
N ASN A 250 -23.59 11.27 7.76
CA ASN A 250 -23.02 12.50 7.20
C ASN A 250 -21.49 12.61 7.15
N GLN A 251 -20.76 11.77 7.87
CA GLN A 251 -19.31 11.77 7.98
C GLN A 251 -18.76 10.34 8.15
N MET A 252 -17.53 10.13 7.70
CA MET A 252 -16.76 8.93 8.02
C MET A 252 -16.31 8.96 9.49
N PRO A 253 -16.02 7.80 10.12
CA PRO A 253 -15.68 7.74 11.54
C PRO A 253 -14.47 8.60 11.89
N TYR A 254 -13.41 8.53 11.09
CA TYR A 254 -12.20 9.33 11.27
C TYR A 254 -12.46 10.84 11.12
N ASP A 255 -13.36 11.25 10.22
CA ASP A 255 -13.76 12.65 10.03
C ASP A 255 -14.55 13.14 11.26
N ARG A 256 -15.43 12.30 11.82
CA ARG A 256 -16.21 12.61 13.02
C ARG A 256 -15.35 12.76 14.27
N ILE A 257 -14.41 11.83 14.50
CA ILE A 257 -13.49 11.87 15.64
C ILE A 257 -12.67 13.17 15.64
N THR A 258 -12.39 13.71 14.46
CA THR A 258 -11.54 14.88 14.27
C THR A 258 -12.31 16.17 13.91
N ASN A 259 -13.65 16.13 13.96
CA ASN A 259 -14.55 17.25 13.61
C ASN A 259 -14.33 17.86 12.22
N PHE A 260 -13.94 17.05 11.25
CA PHE A 260 -13.80 17.46 9.86
C PHE A 260 -15.03 17.11 9.02
N TYR A 261 -15.26 17.93 7.99
CA TYR A 261 -16.30 17.73 7.00
C TYR A 261 -15.66 17.83 5.61
N VAL A 262 -16.20 17.09 4.65
CA VAL A 262 -15.75 17.17 3.27
C VAL A 262 -16.88 17.72 2.42
N ILE A 263 -16.67 18.94 1.93
CA ILE A 263 -17.63 19.70 1.14
C ILE A 263 -17.15 19.83 -0.31
N LYS A 264 -18.08 20.08 -1.24
CA LYS A 264 -17.73 20.48 -2.60
C LYS A 264 -17.32 21.96 -2.58
N LYS A 265 -16.23 22.31 -3.26
CA LYS A 265 -15.87 23.71 -3.52
C LYS A 265 -16.99 24.32 -4.36
N ILE A 266 -17.70 25.30 -3.81
CA ILE A 266 -18.66 26.10 -4.57
C ILE A 266 -17.81 26.95 -5.51
N SER A 267 -17.90 26.70 -6.82
CA SER A 267 -17.36 27.63 -7.81
C SER A 267 -18.11 28.95 -7.62
N ALA A 268 -17.37 30.05 -7.48
CA ALA A 268 -17.90 31.41 -7.33
C ALA A 268 -18.61 31.94 -8.59
N SER A 269 -19.38 31.10 -9.28
CA SER A 269 -19.95 31.34 -10.61
C SER A 269 -21.48 31.28 -10.59
N LYS A 270 -22.11 31.76 -9.51
CA LYS A 270 -23.56 32.07 -9.44
C LYS A 270 -23.84 32.80 -8.11
N GLN A 271 -23.21 33.95 -7.89
CA GLN A 271 -23.95 34.99 -7.19
C GLN A 271 -24.79 35.66 -8.29
N PRO A 272 -26.14 35.65 -8.22
CA PRO A 272 -26.88 36.64 -8.98
C PRO A 272 -26.37 38.00 -8.50
N ILE A 273 -25.87 38.79 -9.45
CA ILE A 273 -25.74 40.22 -9.30
C ILE A 273 -27.19 40.72 -9.23
N THR A 274 -27.82 40.64 -8.07
CA THR A 274 -28.80 41.65 -7.67
C THR A 274 -27.94 42.75 -7.09
N GLU A 275 -27.37 43.60 -7.94
CA GLU A 275 -27.97 44.90 -8.24
C GLU A 275 -28.47 45.55 -6.95
N LEU A 276 -27.50 46.10 -6.21
CA LEU A 276 -27.66 47.38 -5.55
C LEU A 276 -27.98 48.40 -6.66
N VAL A 277 -29.27 48.55 -6.96
CA VAL A 277 -29.81 49.78 -7.54
C VAL A 277 -30.69 50.37 -6.45
N GLU A 278 -30.14 51.45 -5.89
CA GLU A 278 -30.77 52.52 -5.10
C GLU A 278 -31.43 52.18 -3.75
#